data_AF-A0A671MRS3-F1
#
_entry.id   AF-A0A671MRS3-F1
#
_cell.length_a   1.000
_cell.length_b   1.000
_cell.length_c   1.000
_cell.angle_alpha   90.00
_cell.angle_beta   90.00
_cell.angle_gamma   90.00
#
_symmetry.space_group_name_H-M   'P 1'
#
loop_
_entity.id
_entity.type
_entity.pdbx_description
1 polymer ?
#
loop_
_entity_poly.entity_id
_entity_poly.type
_entity_poly.pdbx_seq_one_letter_code
_entity_poly.pdbx_strand_id
1 'polypeptide(L)'
;MGCSECCLKCLSGIPYASLIATILLYAGVALFCGCGHEALSGTVTILQTYFDVVRSPVDALDVFTMIDIFKYVIYGVAAAFFVYGILLMVEGFFTTGAIRVLYGDFKITTCGRCVSAWFIMLTYIFMLAWLGVTAFTSLPVFMYFNIWNTCQNTTLVESSNVCFDLRQYGIVSIGEEKKLCTASENFIKMCESNELDLTFHLFVCALAGAGAAVIAMVVAVSILIHNHVILTSKSTGRYCTRF
;
A
#
# COMPACT_ATOMS: atom_id res chain seq x y z
N MET A 1 -2.51 6.00 48.32
CA MET A 1 -3.41 5.95 47.15
C MET A 1 -2.84 6.78 45.98
N GLY A 2 -1.63 6.53 45.46
CA GLY A 2 -0.93 7.59 44.71
C GLY A 2 0.04 7.25 43.58
N CYS A 3 0.19 6.00 43.14
CA CYS A 3 1.08 5.69 42.01
C CYS A 3 0.39 4.86 40.91
N SER A 4 -0.48 3.91 41.28
CA SER A 4 -1.27 3.14 40.32
C SER A 4 -2.29 3.99 39.57
N GLU A 5 -2.99 4.92 40.24
CA GLU A 5 -3.94 5.84 39.59
C GLU A 5 -3.26 6.87 38.67
N CYS A 6 -2.04 7.29 39.01
CA CYS A 6 -1.23 8.15 38.15
C CYS A 6 -0.76 7.39 36.92
N CYS A 7 -0.28 6.14 37.11
CA CYS A 7 0.10 5.24 36.01
C CYS A 7 -1.10 4.86 35.12
N LEU A 8 -2.28 4.61 35.71
CA LEU A 8 -3.54 4.37 34.98
C LEU A 8 -4.00 5.61 34.20
N LYS A 9 -3.84 6.83 34.74
CA LYS A 9 -4.10 8.07 34.01
C LYS A 9 -3.10 8.31 32.87
N CYS A 10 -1.83 7.96 33.05
CA CYS A 10 -0.81 8.03 32.00
C CYS A 10 -1.03 6.97 30.91
N LEU A 11 -1.31 5.71 31.28
CA LEU A 11 -1.65 4.65 30.33
C LEU A 11 -2.95 4.99 29.59
N SER A 12 -3.96 5.53 30.27
CA SER A 12 -5.20 6.00 29.63
C SER A 12 -5.01 7.22 28.73
N GLY A 13 -3.85 7.88 28.79
CA GLY A 13 -3.52 9.02 27.96
C GLY A 13 -2.88 8.69 26.62
N ILE A 14 -2.45 7.45 26.43
CA ILE A 14 -1.87 6.99 25.16
C ILE A 14 -3.02 6.70 24.18
N PRO A 15 -3.00 7.28 22.96
CA PRO A 15 -3.98 6.99 21.92
C PRO A 15 -3.74 5.60 21.32
N TYR A 16 -3.99 4.51 22.07
CA TYR A 16 -3.71 3.14 21.61
C TYR A 16 -4.33 2.86 20.24
N ALA A 17 -5.55 3.35 20.01
CA ALA A 17 -6.21 3.20 18.72
C ALA A 17 -5.44 3.90 17.58
N SER A 18 -4.99 5.14 17.80
CA SER A 18 -4.21 5.88 16.79
C SER A 18 -2.85 5.24 16.57
N LEU A 19 -2.20 4.77 17.63
CA LEU A 19 -0.90 4.10 17.57
C LEU A 19 -0.99 2.80 16.79
N ILE A 20 -2.00 1.97 17.05
CA ILE A 20 -2.25 0.74 16.28
C ILE A 20 -2.51 1.06 14.81
N ALA A 21 -3.31 2.09 14.52
CA ALA A 21 -3.58 2.51 13.14
C ALA A 21 -2.30 2.96 12.42
N THR A 22 -1.43 3.73 13.08
CA THR A 22 -0.15 4.16 12.51
C THR A 22 0.81 3.00 12.28
N ILE A 23 0.90 2.03 13.22
CA ILE A 23 1.73 0.84 13.04
C ILE A 23 1.23 0.01 11.86
N LEU A 24 -0.09 -0.20 11.76
CA LEU A 24 -0.68 -0.94 10.65
C LEU A 24 -0.46 -0.23 9.32
N LEU A 25 -0.54 1.12 9.30
CA LEU A 25 -0.22 1.93 8.14
C LEU A 25 1.24 1.72 7.71
N TYR A 26 2.19 1.82 8.63
CA TYR A 26 3.61 1.59 8.31
C TYR A 26 3.89 0.17 7.85
N ALA A 27 3.30 -0.83 8.51
CA ALA A 27 3.45 -2.21 8.09
C ALA A 27 2.90 -2.43 6.68
N GLY A 28 1.71 -1.91 6.37
CA GLY A 28 1.10 -2.03 5.04
C GLY A 28 1.90 -1.32 3.95
N VAL A 29 2.31 -0.07 4.19
CA VAL A 29 3.11 0.71 3.24
C VAL A 29 4.49 0.08 3.03
N ALA A 30 5.18 -0.32 4.09
CA ALA A 30 6.50 -0.94 4.00
C ALA A 30 6.44 -2.28 3.25
N LEU A 31 5.42 -3.08 3.51
CA LEU A 31 5.20 -4.35 2.83
C LEU A 31 4.86 -4.14 1.35
N PHE A 32 4.01 -3.16 1.02
CA PHE A 32 3.73 -2.77 -0.36
C PHE A 32 4.99 -2.30 -1.10
N CYS A 33 5.75 -1.38 -0.50
CA CYS A 33 6.94 -0.78 -1.12
C CYS A 33 8.08 -1.80 -1.25
N GLY A 34 8.36 -2.57 -0.22
CA GLY A 34 9.41 -3.58 -0.22
C GLY A 34 9.11 -4.71 -1.19
N CYS A 35 7.96 -5.37 -1.05
CA CYS A 35 7.58 -6.47 -1.93
C CYS A 35 7.36 -5.98 -3.38
N GLY A 36 6.82 -4.78 -3.57
CA GLY A 36 6.66 -4.18 -4.90
C GLY A 36 7.99 -3.88 -5.60
N HIS A 37 8.99 -3.39 -4.87
CA HIS A 37 10.33 -3.13 -5.43
C HIS A 37 11.01 -4.41 -5.90
N GLU A 38 10.98 -5.44 -5.05
CA GLU A 38 11.57 -6.74 -5.38
C GLU A 38 10.79 -7.43 -6.51
N ALA A 39 9.45 -7.35 -6.51
CA ALA A 39 8.61 -7.91 -7.57
C ALA A 39 8.92 -7.28 -8.93
N LEU A 40 9.01 -5.94 -8.99
CA LEU A 40 9.37 -5.20 -10.19
C LEU A 40 10.78 -5.56 -10.67
N SER A 41 11.73 -5.81 -9.76
CA SER A 41 13.07 -6.27 -10.13
C SER A 41 13.04 -7.68 -10.71
N GLY A 42 12.27 -8.60 -10.13
CA GLY A 42 12.04 -9.93 -10.68
C GLY A 42 11.41 -9.91 -12.07
N THR A 43 10.44 -9.02 -12.31
CA THR A 43 9.84 -8.83 -13.64
C THR A 43 10.88 -8.43 -14.70
N VAL A 44 11.84 -7.58 -14.35
CA VAL A 44 12.95 -7.21 -15.26
C VAL A 44 13.80 -8.43 -15.59
N THR A 45 14.20 -9.22 -14.59
CA THR A 45 15.00 -10.42 -14.80
C THR A 45 14.28 -11.42 -15.70
N ILE A 46 12.97 -11.62 -15.49
CA ILE A 46 12.17 -12.54 -16.30
C ILE A 46 12.08 -12.07 -17.76
N LEU A 47 11.81 -10.78 -17.99
CA LEU A 47 11.72 -10.20 -19.33
C LEU A 47 13.05 -10.28 -20.10
N GLN A 48 14.17 -10.06 -19.41
CA GLN A 48 15.49 -10.13 -20.03
C GLN A 48 15.93 -11.56 -20.30
N THR A 49 15.67 -12.49 -19.38
CA THR A 49 16.22 -13.85 -19.41
C THR A 49 15.38 -14.81 -20.25
N TYR A 50 14.06 -14.68 -20.24
CA TYR A 50 13.16 -15.65 -20.88
C TYR A 50 12.51 -15.12 -22.16
N PHE A 51 12.24 -13.81 -22.24
CA PHE A 51 11.66 -13.18 -23.42
C PHE A 51 12.70 -12.52 -24.34
N ASP A 52 13.99 -12.58 -23.97
CA ASP A 52 15.10 -11.92 -24.68
C ASP A 52 14.80 -10.45 -25.02
N VAL A 53 14.09 -9.74 -24.13
CA VAL A 53 13.78 -8.32 -24.33
C VAL A 53 15.02 -7.52 -23.92
N VAL A 54 15.70 -6.98 -24.92
CA VAL A 54 16.89 -6.14 -24.71
C VAL A 54 16.44 -4.71 -24.47
N ARG A 55 17.01 -4.05 -23.45
CA ARG A 55 16.83 -2.60 -23.25
C ARG A 55 17.31 -1.88 -24.50
N SER A 56 16.39 -1.34 -25.30
CA SER A 56 16.75 -0.58 -26.48
C SER A 56 16.70 0.91 -26.15
N PRO A 57 17.80 1.68 -26.29
CA PRO A 57 17.83 3.10 -25.92
C PRO A 57 17.06 4.00 -26.91
N VAL A 58 16.42 3.43 -27.94
CA VAL A 58 15.87 4.17 -29.09
C VAL A 58 14.39 4.54 -28.90
N ASP A 59 13.63 3.83 -28.06
CA ASP A 59 12.21 4.11 -27.83
C ASP A 59 11.96 4.60 -26.40
N ALA A 60 11.52 5.86 -26.27
CA ALA A 60 11.22 6.51 -24.99
C ALA A 60 10.03 5.91 -24.22
N LEU A 61 9.40 4.85 -24.73
CA LEU A 61 8.21 4.19 -24.17
C LEU A 61 8.43 2.69 -23.89
N ASP A 62 9.66 2.28 -23.58
CA ASP A 62 10.00 0.90 -23.26
C ASP A 62 9.56 0.52 -21.82
N VAL A 63 9.15 -0.74 -21.62
CA VAL A 63 8.62 -1.25 -20.33
C VAL A 63 9.65 -1.16 -19.21
N PHE A 64 10.94 -1.27 -19.52
CA PHE A 64 11.99 -1.09 -18.52
C PHE A 64 11.98 0.32 -17.92
N THR A 65 11.77 1.36 -18.74
CA THR A 65 11.64 2.74 -18.27
C THR A 65 10.41 2.90 -17.38
N MET A 66 9.30 2.27 -17.75
CA MET A 66 8.07 2.27 -16.94
C MET A 66 8.30 1.60 -15.57
N ILE A 67 9.00 0.46 -15.54
CA ILE A 67 9.37 -0.24 -14.29
C ILE A 67 10.25 0.65 -13.42
N ASP A 68 11.26 1.32 -14.00
CA ASP A 68 12.15 2.21 -13.27
C ASP A 68 11.36 3.41 -12.68
N ILE A 69 10.42 4.00 -13.44
CA ILE A 69 9.50 5.04 -12.94
C ILE A 69 8.70 4.53 -11.73
N PHE A 70 8.13 3.33 -11.80
CA PHE A 70 7.38 2.75 -10.68
C PHE A 70 8.25 2.56 -9.44
N LYS A 71 9.51 2.13 -9.59
CA LYS A 71 10.45 2.02 -8.46
C LYS A 71 10.73 3.38 -7.81
N TYR A 72 10.94 4.43 -8.60
CA TYR A 72 11.10 5.79 -8.06
C TYR A 72 9.86 6.28 -7.32
N VAL A 73 8.66 5.99 -7.84
CA VAL A 73 7.40 6.32 -7.17
C VAL A 73 7.30 5.59 -5.82
N ILE A 74 7.67 4.30 -5.76
CA ILE A 74 7.66 3.51 -4.52
C ILE A 74 8.55 4.17 -3.44
N TYR A 75 9.75 4.61 -3.78
CA TYR A 75 10.62 5.31 -2.82
C TYR A 75 10.02 6.63 -2.33
N GLY A 76 9.39 7.40 -3.23
CA GLY A 76 8.69 8.62 -2.88
C GLY A 76 7.50 8.38 -1.95
N VAL A 77 6.70 7.35 -2.23
CA VAL A 77 5.56 6.93 -1.40
C VAL A 77 6.04 6.50 -0.01
N ALA A 78 7.09 5.69 0.09
CA ALA A 78 7.64 5.25 1.37
C ALA A 78 8.06 6.44 2.25
N ALA A 79 8.79 7.41 1.70
CA ALA A 79 9.22 8.60 2.42
C ALA A 79 8.05 9.51 2.83
N ALA A 80 7.10 9.76 1.91
CA ALA A 80 5.94 10.61 2.19
C ALA A 80 5.04 10.01 3.27
N PHE A 81 4.76 8.71 3.21
CA PHE A 81 3.93 8.04 4.21
C PHE A 81 4.61 7.85 5.56
N PHE A 82 5.94 7.77 5.59
CA PHE A 82 6.69 7.82 6.84
C PHE A 82 6.48 9.15 7.58
N VAL A 83 6.65 10.28 6.88
CA VAL A 83 6.39 11.61 7.47
C VAL A 83 4.92 11.74 7.84
N TYR A 84 4.01 11.28 6.99
CA TYR A 84 2.58 11.35 7.24
C TYR A 84 2.14 10.57 8.48
N GLY A 85 2.69 9.37 8.70
CA GLY A 85 2.38 8.58 9.89
C GLY A 85 2.83 9.26 11.18
N ILE A 86 3.97 9.99 11.17
CA ILE A 86 4.41 10.79 12.32
C ILE A 86 3.41 11.91 12.58
N LEU A 87 2.95 12.61 11.54
CA LEU A 87 1.94 13.66 11.67
C LEU A 87 0.62 13.13 12.25
N LEU A 88 0.16 11.96 11.79
CA LEU A 88 -1.02 11.29 12.35
C LEU A 88 -0.83 10.88 13.81
N MET A 89 0.34 10.38 14.17
CA MET A 89 0.65 9.99 15.55
C MET A 89 0.64 11.23 16.47
N VAL A 90 1.28 12.31 16.05
CA VAL A 90 1.30 13.60 16.77
C VAL A 90 -0.11 14.14 16.93
N GLU A 91 -0.93 14.09 15.87
CA GLU A 91 -2.31 14.55 15.92
C GLU A 91 -3.16 13.69 16.87
N GLY A 92 -2.96 12.37 16.87
CA GLY A 92 -3.59 11.42 17.79
C GLY A 92 -3.28 11.69 19.27
N PHE A 93 -2.03 12.05 19.60
CA PHE A 93 -1.65 12.46 20.95
C PHE A 93 -2.32 13.77 21.36
N PHE A 94 -2.27 14.79 20.51
CA PHE A 94 -2.94 16.06 20.81
C PHE A 94 -4.46 15.91 20.89
N THR A 95 -5.01 14.95 20.16
CA THR A 95 -6.44 14.67 20.13
C THR A 95 -6.88 13.89 21.37
N THR A 96 -6.05 13.04 21.97
CA THR A 96 -6.46 12.24 23.14
C THR A 96 -6.47 13.08 24.42
N GLY A 97 -7.57 12.99 25.19
CA GLY A 97 -7.92 13.97 26.22
C GLY A 97 -6.96 14.13 27.40
N ALA A 98 -6.00 13.22 27.60
CA ALA A 98 -5.08 13.26 28.74
C ALA A 98 -4.02 14.37 28.64
N ILE A 99 -3.57 14.74 27.43
CA ILE A 99 -2.60 15.83 27.25
C ILE A 99 -3.28 17.21 27.27
N ARG A 100 -4.59 17.27 26.98
CA ARG A 100 -5.39 18.51 27.07
C ARG A 100 -5.43 19.08 28.50
N VAL A 101 -5.25 18.22 29.52
CA VAL A 101 -5.19 18.63 30.94
C VAL A 101 -3.84 19.28 31.31
N LEU A 102 -2.77 18.96 30.59
CA LEU A 102 -1.40 19.45 30.88
C LEU A 102 -1.01 20.68 30.05
N TYR A 103 -1.49 20.81 28.80
CA TYR A 103 -1.05 21.86 27.87
C TYR A 103 -2.06 23.01 27.64
N GLY A 104 -3.19 23.00 28.36
CA GLY A 104 -4.23 24.01 28.19
C GLY A 104 -4.96 23.87 26.84
N ASP A 105 -6.09 24.57 26.73
CA ASP A 105 -7.14 24.43 25.71
C ASP A 105 -6.76 24.87 24.28
N PHE A 106 -5.55 24.55 23.80
CA PHE A 106 -5.08 24.90 22.46
C PHE A 106 -6.01 24.37 21.35
N LYS A 107 -6.65 23.20 21.57
CA LYS A 107 -7.64 22.61 20.64
C LYS A 107 -9.08 23.15 20.78
N ILE A 108 -9.41 23.95 21.79
CA ILE A 108 -10.74 24.58 21.88
C ILE A 108 -10.85 25.78 20.93
N THR A 109 -9.71 26.38 20.57
CA THR A 109 -9.63 27.45 19.57
C THR A 109 -10.11 26.97 18.19
N THR A 110 -10.75 27.87 17.43
CA THR A 110 -11.29 27.59 16.08
C THR A 110 -10.22 27.01 15.13
N CYS A 111 -8.96 27.41 15.29
CA CYS A 111 -7.83 26.94 14.48
C CYS A 111 -7.57 25.43 14.66
N GLY A 112 -7.60 24.91 15.88
CA GLY A 112 -7.36 23.49 16.15
C GLY A 112 -8.41 22.55 15.52
N ARG A 113 -9.66 23.01 15.38
CA ARG A 113 -10.73 22.26 14.71
C ARG A 113 -10.54 22.22 13.20
N CYS A 114 -10.12 23.34 12.60
CA CYS A 114 -9.79 23.40 11.18
C CYS A 114 -8.63 22.46 10.84
N VAL A 115 -7.58 22.44 11.66
CA VAL A 115 -6.44 21.53 11.45
C VAL A 115 -6.87 20.06 11.54
N SER A 116 -7.66 19.69 12.57
CA SER A 116 -8.19 18.32 12.70
C SER A 116 -9.09 17.93 11.52
N ALA A 117 -9.98 18.82 11.07
CA ALA A 117 -10.80 18.58 9.89
C ALA A 117 -9.96 18.39 8.61
N TRP A 118 -8.85 19.12 8.49
CA TRP A 118 -7.93 18.98 7.37
C TRP A 118 -7.24 17.62 7.35
N PHE A 119 -6.80 17.11 8.51
CA PHE A 119 -6.27 15.74 8.62
C PHE A 119 -7.30 14.66 8.29
N ILE A 120 -8.57 14.84 8.68
CA ILE A 120 -9.65 13.91 8.29
C ILE A 120 -9.82 13.88 6.77
N MET A 121 -9.93 15.06 6.13
CA MET A 121 -10.07 15.17 4.67
C MET A 121 -8.87 14.56 3.94
N LEU A 122 -7.66 14.84 4.40
CA LEU A 122 -6.43 14.35 3.77
C LEU A 122 -6.25 12.84 3.95
N THR A 123 -6.56 12.29 5.13
CA THR A 123 -6.57 10.82 5.33
C THR A 123 -7.58 10.14 4.43
N TYR A 124 -8.76 10.75 4.24
CA TYR A 124 -9.80 10.22 3.36
C TYR A 124 -9.38 10.21 1.89
N ILE A 125 -8.72 11.27 1.41
CA ILE A 125 -8.16 11.31 0.05
C ILE A 125 -7.11 10.21 -0.14
N PHE A 126 -6.21 10.03 0.83
CA PHE A 126 -5.23 8.95 0.75
C PHE A 126 -5.88 7.56 0.80
N MET A 127 -6.94 7.36 1.57
CA MET A 127 -7.68 6.10 1.58
C MET A 127 -8.22 5.77 0.18
N LEU A 128 -8.79 6.74 -0.53
CA LEU A 128 -9.25 6.56 -1.91
C LEU A 128 -8.09 6.29 -2.87
N ALA A 129 -6.96 6.99 -2.70
CA ALA A 129 -5.77 6.75 -3.50
C ALA A 129 -5.24 5.31 -3.32
N TRP A 130 -5.16 4.81 -2.08
CA TRP A 130 -4.72 3.44 -1.79
C TRP A 130 -5.70 2.36 -2.25
N LEU A 131 -7.00 2.66 -2.29
CA LEU A 131 -7.98 1.79 -2.97
C LEU A 131 -7.68 1.69 -4.47
N GLY A 132 -7.35 2.82 -5.11
CA GLY A 132 -6.88 2.84 -6.49
C GLY A 132 -5.62 1.99 -6.68
N VAL A 133 -4.61 2.19 -5.82
CA VAL A 133 -3.37 1.39 -5.84
C VAL A 133 -3.66 -0.10 -5.72
N THR A 134 -4.54 -0.49 -4.80
CA THR A 134 -4.94 -1.90 -4.61
C THR A 134 -5.61 -2.47 -5.86
N ALA A 135 -6.46 -1.69 -6.52
CA ALA A 135 -7.08 -2.11 -7.78
C ALA A 135 -6.04 -2.28 -8.90
N PHE A 136 -5.12 -1.33 -9.05
CA PHE A 136 -4.06 -1.41 -10.07
C PHE A 136 -3.07 -2.55 -9.81
N THR A 137 -2.74 -2.83 -8.56
CA THR A 137 -1.80 -3.91 -8.19
C THR A 137 -2.42 -5.31 -8.33
N SER A 138 -3.74 -5.41 -8.38
CA SER A 138 -4.42 -6.68 -8.71
C SER A 138 -4.16 -7.13 -10.17
N LEU A 139 -3.85 -6.21 -11.09
CA LEU A 139 -3.58 -6.53 -12.50
C LEU A 139 -2.34 -7.42 -12.67
N PRO A 140 -1.14 -7.06 -12.18
CA PRO A 140 0.02 -7.94 -12.28
C PRO A 140 -0.18 -9.24 -11.51
N VAL A 141 -0.85 -9.23 -10.34
CA VAL A 141 -1.19 -10.46 -9.61
C VAL A 141 -2.02 -11.41 -10.48
N PHE A 142 -3.03 -10.89 -11.16
CA PHE A 142 -3.85 -11.69 -12.08
C PHE A 142 -3.02 -12.23 -13.25
N MET A 143 -2.16 -11.42 -13.86
CA MET A 143 -1.29 -11.89 -14.96
C MET A 143 -0.37 -13.03 -14.50
N TYR A 144 0.36 -12.85 -13.40
CA TYR A 144 1.25 -13.88 -12.86
C TYR A 144 0.48 -15.13 -12.41
N PHE A 145 -0.71 -14.97 -11.84
CA PHE A 145 -1.57 -16.11 -11.50
C PHE A 145 -1.94 -16.94 -12.72
N ASN A 146 -2.27 -16.30 -13.84
CA ASN A 146 -2.58 -17.03 -15.08
C ASN A 146 -1.35 -17.77 -15.62
N ILE A 147 -0.17 -17.13 -15.62
CA ILE A 147 1.09 -17.77 -16.06
C ILE A 147 1.41 -18.97 -15.16
N TRP A 148 1.35 -18.79 -13.84
CA TRP A 148 1.59 -19.85 -12.86
C TRP A 148 0.61 -21.03 -13.03
N ASN A 149 -0.68 -20.72 -13.19
CA ASN A 149 -1.71 -21.74 -13.39
C ASN A 149 -1.48 -22.49 -14.72
N THR A 150 -1.07 -21.79 -15.79
CA THR A 150 -0.66 -22.46 -17.03
C THR A 150 0.55 -23.34 -16.82
N CYS A 151 1.58 -22.90 -16.08
CA CYS A 151 2.77 -23.71 -15.76
C CYS A 151 2.44 -25.01 -15.02
N GLN A 152 1.42 -25.04 -14.17
CA GLN A 152 1.01 -26.28 -13.50
C GLN A 152 0.17 -27.19 -14.41
N ASN A 153 -0.66 -26.60 -15.28
CA ASN A 153 -1.61 -27.33 -16.11
C ASN A 153 -1.01 -27.81 -17.46
N THR A 154 0.21 -27.41 -17.80
CA THR A 154 0.96 -27.85 -18.99
C THR A 154 1.12 -29.37 -19.09
N THR A 155 1.13 -30.09 -17.95
CA THR A 155 1.22 -31.56 -17.92
C THR A 155 -0.02 -32.26 -18.47
N LEU A 156 -1.17 -31.57 -18.59
CA LEU A 156 -2.44 -32.12 -19.10
C LEU A 156 -2.83 -31.57 -20.48
N VAL A 157 -2.09 -30.58 -20.98
CA VAL A 157 -2.40 -29.82 -22.20
C VAL A 157 -1.27 -30.00 -23.23
N GLU A 158 -0.91 -31.25 -23.52
CA GLU A 158 0.02 -31.61 -24.61
C GLU A 158 -0.55 -31.30 -26.02
N SER A 159 -1.78 -30.78 -26.13
CA SER A 159 -2.52 -30.62 -27.39
C SER A 159 -3.02 -29.21 -27.70
N SER A 160 -2.80 -28.20 -26.86
CA SER A 160 -3.05 -26.80 -27.23
C SER A 160 -1.82 -25.91 -26.98
N ASN A 161 -1.23 -25.42 -28.08
CA ASN A 161 -0.14 -24.46 -28.06
C ASN A 161 -0.64 -23.09 -27.60
N VAL A 162 -0.75 -22.89 -26.29
CA VAL A 162 -1.02 -21.56 -25.72
C VAL A 162 0.27 -20.74 -25.81
N CYS A 163 0.19 -19.57 -26.45
CA CYS A 163 1.31 -18.64 -26.58
C CYS A 163 0.98 -17.33 -25.88
N PHE A 164 1.85 -16.94 -24.95
CA PHE A 164 1.81 -15.62 -24.34
C PHE A 164 2.48 -14.62 -25.29
N ASP A 165 1.69 -13.71 -25.84
CA ASP A 165 2.18 -12.60 -26.66
C ASP A 165 2.24 -11.33 -25.81
N LEU A 166 3.46 -10.81 -25.60
CA LEU A 166 3.70 -9.58 -24.85
C LEU A 166 3.07 -8.33 -25.50
N ARG A 167 2.72 -8.39 -26.79
CA ARG A 167 2.06 -7.30 -27.51
C ARG A 167 0.67 -6.99 -26.97
N GLN A 168 -0.06 -8.01 -26.53
CA GLN A 168 -1.41 -7.82 -25.96
C GLN A 168 -1.38 -7.02 -24.65
N TYR A 169 -0.24 -7.04 -23.97
CA TYR A 169 0.00 -6.32 -22.73
C TYR A 169 0.70 -4.96 -22.95
N GLY A 170 0.94 -4.59 -24.22
CA GLY A 170 1.62 -3.33 -24.58
C GLY A 170 3.10 -3.29 -24.19
N ILE A 171 3.72 -4.46 -23.97
CA ILE A 171 5.09 -4.55 -23.45
C ILE A 171 6.15 -4.37 -24.55
N VAL A 172 5.81 -4.70 -25.80
CA VAL A 172 6.72 -4.63 -26.96
C VAL A 172 6.01 -3.96 -28.14
N SER A 173 6.76 -3.27 -28.99
CA SER A 173 6.26 -2.64 -30.22
C SER A 173 5.74 -3.70 -31.22
N ILE A 174 4.80 -3.29 -32.08
CA ILE A 174 4.05 -4.15 -33.03
C ILE A 174 4.95 -4.93 -34.02
N GLY A 175 6.25 -4.62 -34.09
CA GLY A 175 7.20 -5.15 -35.08
C GLY A 175 8.06 -6.33 -34.63
N GLU A 176 8.13 -6.69 -33.34
CA GLU A 176 8.95 -7.82 -32.87
C GLU A 176 8.07 -8.98 -32.36
N GLU A 177 8.18 -10.17 -32.97
CA GLU A 177 7.47 -11.37 -32.50
C GLU A 177 8.10 -11.92 -31.21
N LYS A 178 7.77 -11.31 -30.07
CA LYS A 178 8.16 -11.78 -28.73
C LYS A 178 7.04 -12.60 -28.10
N LYS A 179 6.71 -13.73 -28.75
CA LYS A 179 5.74 -14.73 -28.27
C LYS A 179 6.44 -15.86 -27.53
N LEU A 180 5.96 -16.19 -26.34
CA LEU A 180 6.44 -17.32 -25.54
C LEU A 180 5.36 -18.39 -25.51
N CYS A 181 5.57 -19.45 -26.29
CA CYS A 181 4.66 -20.58 -26.39
C CYS A 181 5.00 -21.65 -25.36
N THR A 182 3.97 -22.37 -24.89
CA THR A 182 4.10 -23.50 -23.96
C THR A 182 5.11 -24.56 -24.42
N ALA A 183 5.28 -24.74 -25.73
CA ALA A 183 6.22 -25.68 -26.33
C ALA A 183 7.69 -25.19 -26.38
N SER A 184 7.98 -23.95 -25.95
CA SER A 184 9.33 -23.38 -25.96
C SER A 184 10.14 -23.81 -24.74
N GLU A 185 11.41 -24.15 -24.92
CA GLU A 185 12.33 -24.48 -23.82
C GLU A 185 12.44 -23.35 -22.78
N ASN A 186 12.36 -22.10 -23.23
CA ASN A 186 12.42 -20.93 -22.34
C ASN A 186 11.18 -20.86 -21.44
N PHE A 187 10.00 -21.29 -21.92
CA PHE A 187 8.78 -21.33 -21.12
C PHE A 187 8.89 -22.41 -20.03
N ILE A 188 9.38 -23.60 -20.39
CA ILE A 188 9.58 -24.70 -19.44
C ILE A 188 10.60 -24.31 -18.36
N LYS A 189 11.73 -23.72 -18.75
CA LYS A 189 12.75 -23.22 -17.81
C LYS A 189 12.22 -22.10 -16.91
N MET A 190 11.33 -21.24 -17.40
CA MET A 190 10.68 -20.20 -16.59
C MET A 190 9.70 -20.82 -15.57
N CYS A 191 8.93 -21.83 -15.97
CA CYS A 191 7.99 -22.53 -15.09
C CYS A 191 8.71 -23.35 -13.99
N GLU A 192 9.90 -23.87 -14.27
CA GLU A 192 10.74 -24.56 -13.27
C GLU A 192 11.55 -23.58 -12.40
N SER A 193 11.59 -22.29 -12.77
CA SER A 193 12.39 -21.30 -12.05
C SER A 193 11.74 -20.87 -10.74
N ASN A 194 12.55 -20.73 -9.70
CA ASN A 194 12.14 -20.10 -8.44
C ASN A 194 11.90 -18.59 -8.58
N GLU A 195 12.37 -17.96 -9.66
CA GLU A 195 12.20 -16.52 -9.89
C GLU A 195 10.73 -16.16 -10.16
N LEU A 196 10.02 -16.99 -10.93
CA LEU A 196 8.60 -16.79 -11.22
C LEU A 196 7.75 -16.96 -9.96
N ASP A 197 7.98 -18.02 -9.19
CA ASP A 197 7.26 -18.32 -7.94
C ASP A 197 7.47 -17.21 -6.90
N LEU A 198 8.73 -16.80 -6.69
CA LEU A 198 9.06 -15.71 -5.78
C LEU A 198 8.38 -14.41 -6.22
N THR A 199 8.47 -14.05 -7.50
CA THR A 199 7.88 -12.81 -8.02
C THR A 199 6.36 -12.80 -7.85
N PHE A 200 5.68 -13.91 -8.09
CA PHE A 200 4.24 -14.06 -7.85
C PHE A 200 3.89 -13.81 -6.37
N HIS A 201 4.58 -14.48 -5.45
CA HIS A 201 4.36 -14.30 -4.02
C HIS A 201 4.63 -12.87 -3.56
N LEU A 202 5.66 -12.21 -4.10
CA LEU A 202 5.95 -10.82 -3.81
C LEU A 202 4.84 -9.87 -4.30
N PHE A 203 4.25 -10.09 -5.48
CA PHE A 203 3.11 -9.31 -5.93
C PHE A 203 1.86 -9.52 -5.05
N VAL A 204 1.61 -10.75 -4.61
CA VAL A 204 0.52 -11.06 -3.66
C VAL A 204 0.75 -10.36 -2.32
N CYS A 205 1.97 -10.41 -1.79
CA CYS A 205 2.33 -9.67 -0.59
C CYS A 205 2.13 -8.17 -0.81
N ALA A 206 2.59 -7.60 -1.92
CA ALA A 206 2.40 -6.18 -2.20
C ALA A 206 0.90 -5.80 -2.21
N LEU A 207 0.04 -6.59 -2.85
CA LEU A 207 -1.41 -6.40 -2.82
C LEU A 207 -1.97 -6.43 -1.39
N ALA A 208 -1.55 -7.40 -0.57
CA ALA A 208 -1.94 -7.48 0.83
C ALA A 208 -1.47 -6.25 1.63
N GLY A 209 -0.27 -5.73 1.36
CA GLY A 209 0.25 -4.51 1.97
C GLY A 209 -0.57 -3.27 1.62
N ALA A 210 -0.95 -3.13 0.35
CA ALA A 210 -1.84 -2.06 -0.09
C ALA A 210 -3.22 -2.15 0.58
N GLY A 211 -3.79 -3.36 0.68
CA GLY A 211 -5.04 -3.60 1.41
C GLY A 211 -4.93 -3.28 2.91
N ALA A 212 -3.82 -3.66 3.55
CA ALA A 212 -3.56 -3.33 4.95
C ALA A 212 -3.45 -1.80 5.16
N ALA A 213 -2.85 -1.07 4.23
CA ALA A 213 -2.79 0.40 4.26
C ALA A 213 -4.20 1.02 4.16
N VAL A 214 -5.06 0.50 3.28
CA VAL A 214 -6.48 0.93 3.20
C VAL A 214 -7.19 0.72 4.55
N ILE A 215 -7.07 -0.48 5.12
CA ILE A 215 -7.69 -0.81 6.42
C ILE A 215 -7.17 0.13 7.50
N ALA A 216 -5.86 0.37 7.55
CA ALA A 216 -5.25 1.31 8.49
C ALA A 216 -5.82 2.73 8.35
N MET A 217 -6.03 3.21 7.14
CA MET A 217 -6.62 4.53 6.89
C MET A 217 -8.11 4.60 7.26
N VAL A 218 -8.88 3.54 7.02
CA VAL A 218 -10.28 3.46 7.48
C VAL A 218 -10.35 3.55 9.01
N VAL A 219 -9.48 2.80 9.69
CA VAL A 219 -9.37 2.85 11.15
C VAL A 219 -8.95 4.24 11.61
N ALA A 220 -7.94 4.84 10.98
CA ALA A 220 -7.48 6.20 11.28
C ALA A 220 -8.61 7.23 11.13
N VAL A 221 -9.30 7.27 9.98
CA VAL A 221 -10.44 8.18 9.73
C VAL A 221 -11.53 8.01 10.80
N SER A 222 -11.87 6.77 11.14
CA SER A 222 -12.89 6.48 12.15
C SER A 222 -12.52 7.06 13.52
N ILE A 223 -11.26 6.91 13.92
CA ILE A 223 -10.72 7.47 15.18
C ILE A 223 -10.72 9.00 15.13
N LEU A 224 -10.28 9.59 14.02
CA LEU A 224 -10.23 11.05 13.87
C LEU A 224 -11.62 11.68 13.92
N ILE A 225 -12.61 11.09 13.25
CA ILE A 225 -14.01 11.54 13.29
C ILE A 225 -14.57 11.44 14.70
N HIS A 226 -14.41 10.28 15.36
CA HIS A 226 -14.90 10.07 16.73
C HIS A 226 -14.38 11.15 17.67
N ASN A 227 -13.08 11.41 17.58
CA ASN A 227 -12.41 12.41 18.37
C ASN A 227 -12.86 13.86 18.05
N HIS A 228 -13.06 14.17 16.76
CA HIS A 228 -13.56 15.47 16.30
C HIS A 228 -14.99 15.75 16.79
N VAL A 229 -15.85 14.73 16.80
CA VAL A 229 -17.22 14.83 17.31
C VAL A 229 -17.23 15.06 18.82
N ILE A 230 -16.42 14.32 19.59
CA ILE A 230 -16.28 14.52 21.04
C ILE A 230 -15.77 15.95 21.35
N LEU A 231 -14.79 16.43 20.60
CA LEU A 231 -14.27 17.79 20.69
C LEU A 231 -15.37 18.83 20.50
N THR A 232 -16.15 18.68 19.42
CA THR A 232 -17.22 19.62 19.08
C THR A 232 -18.31 19.62 20.15
N SER A 233 -18.75 18.43 20.59
CA SER A 233 -19.80 18.26 21.61
C SER A 233 -19.44 18.88 22.97
N LYS A 234 -18.19 18.68 23.44
CA LYS A 234 -17.70 19.31 24.67
C LYS A 234 -17.69 20.84 24.57
N SER A 235 -17.32 21.41 23.42
CA SER A 235 -17.31 22.88 23.24
C SER A 235 -18.71 23.50 23.18
N THR A 236 -19.73 22.75 22.72
CA THR A 236 -21.12 23.25 22.68
C THR A 236 -21.84 23.10 24.04
N GLY A 237 -21.16 22.68 25.12
CA GLY A 237 -21.77 22.51 26.44
C GLY A 237 -22.85 21.42 26.52
N ARG A 238 -22.99 20.56 25.50
CA ARG A 238 -24.07 19.55 25.41
C ARG A 238 -23.94 18.36 26.37
N TYR A 239 -22.91 18.35 27.23
CA TYR A 239 -22.74 17.37 28.31
C TYR A 239 -23.22 17.90 29.69
N CYS A 240 -23.65 19.16 29.81
CA CYS A 240 -24.11 19.75 31.08
C CYS A 240 -25.65 19.72 31.29
N THR A 241 -26.39 18.81 30.68
CA THR A 241 -27.86 18.71 30.88
C THR A 241 -28.40 17.31 31.14
N ARG A 242 -27.56 16.35 31.55
CA ARG A 242 -28.05 15.10 32.14
C ARG A 242 -27.27 14.77 33.42
N PHE A 243 -27.60 15.49 34.48
CA PHE A 243 -27.61 14.93 35.83
C PHE A 243 -29.00 14.35 36.07
#